data_AF-A0A553QRN2-F1
#
_entry.id   AF-A0A553QRN2-F1
#
_cell.length_a   1.000
_cell.length_b   1.000
_cell.length_c   1.000
_cell.angle_alpha   90.00
_cell.angle_beta   90.00
_cell.angle_gamma   90.00
#
_symmetry.space_group_name_H-M   'P 1'
#
loop_
_entity.id
_entity.type
_entity.pdbx_description
1 polymer ?
#
loop_
_entity_poly.entity_id
_entity_poly.type
_entity_poly.pdbx_seq_one_letter_code
_entity_poly.pdbx_strand_id
1 'polypeptide(L)'
;MIPAFSSLRHFTTSTMRRAVSEFQVTVPWGEIRGQIWGPSHGRPVLCLHGWADNSGTFNTLIPLLPEDWRFIAIDFPGHGLSSHRPDGCFYTFPFYVADVRRVVEALQWKRFSIIGHSMGGNVAGMFSALYPEMIESVVLLDTYGFLPTDVTHMFENMRKGINDQVQYDNTANERKERVYTYEKAKERLKEANPFLLDTSADLMLERAVREVPGGFVFTRDLRINLKNIISTNLDQCLHVMSQIKARVLLLLATDGLYKIFTLPDGYGDELKKKWTEQNATIVELKGDHHIHLNNPEMVASVITEFLQRDSSEQPPSQSGINQTPKL
;
A
#
# COMPACT_ATOMS: atom_id res chain seq x y z
N MET A 1 -14.38 32.71 -20.88
CA MET A 1 -13.78 31.79 -21.87
C MET A 1 -12.28 31.79 -21.65
N ILE A 2 -11.79 30.81 -20.88
CA ILE A 2 -10.39 30.70 -20.46
C ILE A 2 -9.79 29.55 -21.29
N PRO A 3 -8.70 29.75 -22.04
CA PRO A 3 -8.16 28.73 -22.90
C PRO A 3 -7.42 27.66 -22.10
N ALA A 4 -7.69 26.40 -22.45
CA ALA A 4 -6.99 25.23 -21.96
C ALA A 4 -5.55 25.20 -22.51
N PHE A 5 -4.55 25.16 -21.63
CA PHE A 5 -3.18 24.86 -22.02
C PHE A 5 -2.95 23.35 -21.98
N SER A 6 -2.94 22.76 -23.17
CA SER A 6 -2.38 21.44 -23.42
C SER A 6 -0.86 21.53 -23.50
N SER A 7 -0.14 20.86 -22.62
CA SER A 7 1.24 20.46 -22.89
C SER A 7 1.60 19.20 -22.11
N LEU A 8 1.03 18.07 -22.53
CA LEU A 8 1.59 16.75 -22.21
C LEU A 8 2.90 16.61 -22.98
N ARG A 9 4.04 16.68 -22.29
CA ARG A 9 5.32 16.24 -22.83
C ARG A 9 5.32 14.71 -22.82
N HIS A 10 5.03 14.11 -23.97
CA HIS A 10 5.28 12.70 -24.23
C HIS A 10 6.79 12.46 -24.29
N PHE A 11 7.36 11.85 -23.24
CA PHE A 11 8.65 11.18 -23.35
C PHE A 11 8.41 9.80 -23.97
N THR A 12 8.72 9.69 -25.25
CA THR A 12 8.71 8.45 -26.02
C THR A 12 10.01 7.68 -25.82
N THR A 13 9.94 6.55 -25.14
CA THR A 13 10.87 5.43 -25.31
C THR A 13 10.08 4.12 -25.46
N SER A 14 10.47 3.35 -26.46
CA SER A 14 9.75 2.25 -27.08
C SER A 14 9.79 0.95 -26.27
N THR A 15 8.82 0.77 -25.39
CA THR A 15 8.22 -0.52 -25.00
C THR A 15 6.77 -0.18 -24.67
N MET A 16 5.78 -0.89 -25.22
CA MET A 16 4.36 -0.54 -25.10
C MET A 16 3.95 -0.33 -23.64
N ARG A 17 3.94 0.92 -23.17
CA ARG A 17 3.34 1.29 -21.89
C ARG A 17 1.85 1.02 -22.03
N ARG A 18 1.31 0.13 -21.19
CA ARG A 18 -0.14 -0.01 -21.02
C ARG A 18 -0.76 1.38 -20.86
N ALA A 19 -1.84 1.66 -21.59
CA ALA A 19 -2.56 2.91 -21.43
C ALA A 19 -3.05 3.03 -19.97
N VAL A 20 -2.41 3.94 -19.23
CA VAL A 20 -2.78 4.24 -17.85
C VAL A 20 -3.85 5.31 -17.90
N SER A 21 -4.96 5.09 -17.20
CA SER A 21 -6.01 6.10 -17.02
C SER A 21 -6.17 6.46 -15.56
N GLU A 22 -6.68 7.66 -15.27
CA GLU A 22 -6.90 8.12 -13.90
C GLU A 22 -8.10 7.39 -13.26
N PHE A 23 -7.94 7.06 -11.99
CA PHE A 23 -9.02 6.60 -11.10
C PHE A 23 -9.48 7.74 -10.21
N GLN A 24 -10.79 7.81 -9.94
CA GLN A 24 -11.38 8.76 -9.01
C GLN A 24 -12.66 8.19 -8.39
N VAL A 25 -12.80 8.35 -7.08
CA VAL A 25 -14.02 8.07 -6.32
C VAL A 25 -14.26 9.21 -5.34
N THR A 26 -15.47 9.78 -5.36
CA THR A 26 -15.90 10.77 -4.37
C THR A 26 -16.12 10.10 -3.01
N VAL A 27 -15.63 10.75 -1.96
CA VAL A 27 -15.77 10.34 -0.55
C VAL A 27 -16.22 11.53 0.29
N PRO A 28 -16.76 11.35 1.50
CA PRO A 28 -17.35 12.45 2.27
C PRO A 28 -16.41 13.64 2.56
N TRP A 29 -15.10 13.42 2.52
CA TRP A 29 -14.07 14.44 2.79
C TRP A 29 -13.32 14.90 1.53
N GLY A 30 -13.78 14.52 0.34
CA GLY A 30 -13.15 14.90 -0.93
C GLY A 30 -13.15 13.75 -1.93
N GLU A 31 -11.97 13.36 -2.39
CA GLU A 31 -11.81 12.33 -3.41
C GLU A 31 -10.63 11.40 -3.10
N ILE A 32 -10.81 10.13 -3.46
CA ILE A 32 -9.72 9.17 -3.60
C ILE A 32 -9.36 9.09 -5.08
N ARG A 33 -8.08 9.33 -5.39
CA ARG A 33 -7.50 9.31 -6.74
C ARG A 33 -6.64 8.08 -6.94
N GLY A 34 -6.17 7.85 -8.16
CA GLY A 34 -5.29 6.73 -8.46
C GLY A 34 -5.12 6.51 -9.95
N GLN A 35 -4.73 5.30 -10.32
CA GLN A 35 -4.44 4.90 -11.69
C GLN A 35 -5.06 3.53 -12.02
N ILE A 36 -5.37 3.33 -13.29
CA ILE A 36 -6.05 2.15 -13.83
C ILE A 36 -5.23 1.57 -14.98
N TRP A 37 -5.08 0.24 -14.97
CA TRP A 37 -4.50 -0.53 -16.07
C TRP A 37 -5.42 -1.70 -16.45
N GLY A 38 -5.42 -2.04 -17.74
CA GLY A 38 -6.11 -3.22 -18.26
C GLY A 38 -7.61 -3.03 -18.51
N PRO A 39 -8.26 -4.03 -19.13
CA PRO A 39 -9.64 -3.94 -19.60
C PRO A 39 -10.64 -3.87 -18.44
N SER A 40 -11.78 -3.18 -18.63
CA SER A 40 -12.83 -3.06 -17.61
C SER A 40 -13.46 -4.40 -17.19
N HIS A 41 -13.36 -5.42 -18.05
CA HIS A 41 -13.82 -6.78 -17.81
C HIS A 41 -12.71 -7.72 -17.30
N GLY A 42 -11.51 -7.21 -17.06
CA GLY A 42 -10.40 -8.00 -16.56
C GLY A 42 -10.58 -8.40 -15.09
N ARG A 43 -9.84 -9.43 -14.66
CA ARG A 43 -9.88 -9.89 -13.25
C ARG A 43 -9.44 -8.76 -12.30
N PRO A 44 -10.27 -8.37 -11.31
CA PRO A 44 -10.04 -7.17 -10.53
C PRO A 44 -8.93 -7.31 -9.50
N VAL A 45 -8.01 -6.35 -9.48
CA VAL A 45 -6.93 -6.23 -8.50
C VAL A 45 -6.86 -4.81 -7.96
N LEU A 46 -6.91 -4.68 -6.65
CA LEU A 46 -6.66 -3.42 -5.96
C LEU A 46 -5.20 -3.34 -5.53
N CYS A 47 -4.51 -2.26 -5.87
CA CYS A 47 -3.11 -2.04 -5.52
C CYS A 47 -2.98 -0.93 -4.47
N LEU A 48 -2.27 -1.20 -3.37
CA LEU A 48 -2.17 -0.33 -2.19
C LEU A 48 -0.70 0.01 -1.91
N HIS A 49 -0.33 1.29 -1.97
CA HIS A 49 1.06 1.76 -1.86
C HIS A 49 1.57 1.88 -0.41
N GLY A 50 2.89 2.08 -0.26
CA GLY A 50 3.56 2.30 1.02
C GLY A 50 3.29 3.67 1.66
N TRP A 51 3.86 3.90 2.85
CA TRP A 51 3.71 5.19 3.53
C TRP A 51 4.50 6.28 2.80
N ALA A 52 3.92 7.47 2.66
CA ALA A 52 4.48 8.60 1.91
C ALA A 52 4.71 8.36 0.40
N ASP A 53 4.25 7.22 -0.11
CA ASP A 53 4.23 6.86 -1.53
C ASP A 53 2.95 7.38 -2.23
N ASN A 54 2.68 6.87 -3.44
CA ASN A 54 1.44 7.06 -4.19
C ASN A 54 1.28 5.91 -5.21
N SER A 55 0.18 5.90 -5.98
CA SER A 55 -0.13 4.87 -6.97
C SER A 55 0.96 4.69 -8.05
N GLY A 56 1.80 5.71 -8.26
CA GLY A 56 2.93 5.68 -9.18
C GLY A 56 3.99 4.65 -8.84
N THR A 57 4.04 4.14 -7.59
CA THR A 57 4.95 3.06 -7.19
C THR A 57 4.73 1.77 -7.99
N PHE A 58 3.55 1.59 -8.60
CA PHE A 58 3.23 0.43 -9.40
C PHE A 58 3.45 0.63 -10.91
N ASN A 59 3.92 1.81 -11.33
CA ASN A 59 4.11 2.16 -12.75
C ASN A 59 5.12 1.26 -13.47
N THR A 60 6.05 0.62 -12.75
CA THR A 60 7.04 -0.30 -13.34
C THR A 60 6.62 -1.77 -13.23
N LEU A 61 5.88 -2.15 -12.18
CA LEU A 61 5.41 -3.51 -11.97
C LEU A 61 4.20 -3.89 -12.85
N ILE A 62 3.12 -3.11 -12.80
CA ILE A 62 1.84 -3.49 -13.44
C ILE A 62 1.97 -3.72 -14.95
N PRO A 63 2.81 -2.97 -15.71
CA PRO A 63 3.04 -3.29 -17.12
C PRO A 63 3.59 -4.70 -17.40
N LEU A 64 4.23 -5.34 -16.41
CA LEU A 64 4.80 -6.69 -16.53
C LEU A 64 3.88 -7.81 -16.04
N LEU A 65 2.73 -7.48 -15.45
CA LEU A 65 1.74 -8.46 -14.98
C LEU A 65 0.82 -8.91 -16.14
N PRO A 66 -0.13 -9.85 -16.00
CA PRO A 66 -0.99 -10.27 -17.11
C PRO A 66 -1.87 -9.14 -17.70
N GLU A 67 -2.16 -9.20 -19.00
CA GLU A 67 -2.88 -8.14 -19.76
C GLU A 67 -4.41 -8.23 -19.62
N ASP A 68 -4.93 -9.41 -19.31
CA ASP A 68 -6.34 -9.73 -19.12
C ASP A 68 -6.86 -9.38 -17.71
N TRP A 69 -6.03 -8.72 -16.90
CA TRP A 69 -6.35 -8.31 -15.53
C TRP A 69 -6.62 -6.81 -15.45
N ARG A 70 -7.45 -6.43 -14.48
CA ARG A 70 -7.84 -5.04 -14.22
C ARG A 70 -7.21 -4.57 -12.92
N PHE A 71 -6.14 -3.78 -13.03
CA PHE A 71 -5.46 -3.21 -11.86
C PHE A 71 -5.96 -1.80 -11.59
N ILE A 72 -6.30 -1.52 -10.34
CA ILE A 72 -6.61 -0.18 -9.85
C ILE A 72 -5.69 0.10 -8.66
N ALA A 73 -4.75 1.02 -8.82
CA ALA A 73 -3.92 1.49 -7.72
C ALA A 73 -4.49 2.80 -7.20
N ILE A 74 -4.77 2.88 -5.89
CA ILE A 74 -5.29 4.11 -5.28
C ILE A 74 -4.18 4.88 -4.60
N ASP A 75 -4.30 6.20 -4.60
CA ASP A 75 -3.60 7.10 -3.70
C ASP A 75 -4.37 7.09 -2.37
N PHE A 76 -3.74 6.71 -1.26
CA PHE A 76 -4.36 6.81 0.06
C PHE A 76 -4.69 8.28 0.40
N PRO A 77 -5.68 8.55 1.27
CA PRO A 77 -5.94 9.90 1.77
C PRO A 77 -4.65 10.56 2.28
N GLY A 78 -4.45 11.84 1.98
CA GLY A 78 -3.23 12.57 2.34
C GLY A 78 -1.98 12.18 1.54
N HIS A 79 -2.11 11.36 0.50
CA HIS A 79 -1.04 10.92 -0.40
C HIS A 79 -1.40 11.17 -1.85
N GLY A 80 -0.39 11.19 -2.73
CA GLY A 80 -0.58 11.32 -4.16
C GLY A 80 -1.45 12.51 -4.54
N LEU A 81 -2.51 12.25 -5.31
CA LEU A 81 -3.50 13.25 -5.69
C LEU A 81 -4.81 13.15 -4.88
N SER A 82 -4.91 12.23 -3.92
CA SER A 82 -6.08 12.08 -3.05
C SER A 82 -6.22 13.25 -2.09
N SER A 83 -7.48 13.59 -1.75
CA SER A 83 -7.75 14.64 -0.79
C SER A 83 -7.15 14.32 0.58
N HIS A 84 -6.81 15.38 1.32
CA HIS A 84 -6.41 15.26 2.72
C HIS A 84 -7.64 14.96 3.56
N ARG A 85 -7.46 14.33 4.72
CA ARG A 85 -8.55 14.26 5.71
C ARG A 85 -8.91 15.67 6.21
N PRO A 86 -10.13 15.90 6.70
CA PRO A 86 -10.47 17.18 7.33
C PRO A 86 -9.56 17.48 8.54
N ASP A 87 -9.44 18.75 8.91
CA ASP A 87 -8.67 19.15 10.09
C ASP A 87 -9.16 18.44 11.37
N GLY A 88 -8.23 18.16 12.29
CA GLY A 88 -8.50 17.37 13.51
C GLY A 88 -8.67 15.86 13.31
N CYS A 89 -8.72 15.35 12.08
CA CYS A 89 -8.81 13.92 11.81
C CYS A 89 -7.42 13.25 11.80
N PHE A 90 -7.33 12.08 12.45
CA PHE A 90 -6.13 11.25 12.48
C PHE A 90 -6.01 10.37 11.22
N TYR A 91 -4.78 9.98 10.90
CA TYR A 91 -4.46 8.94 9.94
C TYR A 91 -4.13 7.64 10.69
N THR A 92 -5.05 6.68 10.68
CA THR A 92 -4.84 5.37 11.34
C THR A 92 -5.26 4.23 10.41
N PHE A 93 -4.68 3.04 10.64
CA PHE A 93 -4.94 1.85 9.82
C PHE A 93 -6.41 1.49 9.66
N PRO A 94 -7.26 1.47 10.72
CA PRO A 94 -8.69 1.20 10.56
C PRO A 94 -9.40 2.18 9.61
N PHE A 95 -8.99 3.45 9.58
CA PHE A 95 -9.56 4.41 8.65
C PHE A 95 -9.10 4.17 7.21
N TYR A 96 -7.83 3.80 6.98
CA TYR A 96 -7.38 3.37 5.64
C TYR A 96 -8.13 2.12 5.15
N VAL A 97 -8.41 1.15 6.02
CA VAL A 97 -9.24 -0.03 5.68
C VAL A 97 -10.67 0.39 5.31
N ALA A 98 -11.25 1.34 6.05
CA ALA A 98 -12.57 1.89 5.70
C ALA A 98 -12.57 2.61 4.35
N ASP A 99 -11.48 3.27 3.99
CA ASP A 99 -11.33 3.93 2.69
C ASP A 99 -11.21 2.91 1.56
N VAL A 100 -10.48 1.80 1.77
CA VAL A 100 -10.50 0.65 0.84
C VAL A 100 -11.92 0.12 0.67
N ARG A 101 -12.69 -0.03 1.76
CA ARG A 101 -14.09 -0.48 1.67
C ARG A 101 -14.96 0.47 0.84
N ARG A 102 -14.76 1.78 0.94
CA ARG A 102 -15.45 2.80 0.11
C ARG A 102 -15.09 2.67 -1.37
N VAL A 103 -13.81 2.49 -1.68
CA VAL A 103 -13.33 2.27 -3.05
C VAL A 103 -13.98 1.02 -3.66
N VAL A 104 -13.95 -0.10 -2.92
CA VAL A 104 -14.52 -1.37 -3.36
C VAL A 104 -16.04 -1.28 -3.55
N GLU A 105 -16.74 -0.55 -2.67
CA GLU A 105 -18.17 -0.27 -2.84
C GLU A 105 -18.46 0.47 -4.15
N ALA A 106 -17.72 1.55 -4.41
CA ALA A 106 -17.89 2.36 -5.61
C ALA A 106 -17.58 1.58 -6.90
N LEU A 107 -16.61 0.66 -6.84
CA LEU A 107 -16.27 -0.26 -7.93
C LEU A 107 -17.29 -1.40 -8.09
N GLN A 108 -18.17 -1.60 -7.11
CA GLN A 108 -19.12 -2.72 -7.04
C GLN A 108 -18.44 -4.09 -7.14
N TRP A 109 -17.19 -4.19 -6.69
CA TRP A 109 -16.44 -5.44 -6.71
C TRP A 109 -16.90 -6.36 -5.59
N LYS A 110 -17.35 -7.56 -5.97
CA LYS A 110 -17.81 -8.59 -5.04
C LYS A 110 -16.68 -9.49 -4.56
N ARG A 111 -15.74 -9.78 -5.47
CA ARG A 111 -14.56 -10.62 -5.23
C ARG A 111 -13.38 -10.10 -6.05
N PHE A 112 -12.22 -9.92 -5.43
CA PHE A 112 -11.05 -9.34 -6.07
C PHE A 112 -9.75 -9.74 -5.35
N SER A 113 -8.60 -9.46 -5.97
CA SER A 113 -7.29 -9.65 -5.36
C SER A 113 -6.69 -8.34 -4.88
N ILE A 114 -5.76 -8.39 -3.93
CA ILE A 114 -5.03 -7.21 -3.45
C ILE A 114 -3.53 -7.39 -3.66
N ILE A 115 -2.85 -6.36 -4.15
CA ILE A 115 -1.40 -6.23 -4.09
C ILE A 115 -1.08 -5.05 -3.18
N GLY A 116 -0.41 -5.29 -2.05
CA GLY A 116 -0.09 -4.26 -1.07
C GLY A 116 1.41 -4.19 -0.79
N HIS A 117 1.98 -3.00 -0.87
CA HIS A 117 3.37 -2.75 -0.50
C HIS A 117 3.45 -2.10 0.88
N SER A 118 4.34 -2.60 1.75
CA SER A 118 4.65 -1.96 3.03
C SER A 118 3.39 -1.62 3.86
N MET A 119 3.13 -0.33 4.13
CA MET A 119 1.89 0.17 4.75
C MET A 119 0.62 -0.33 4.04
N GLY A 120 0.59 -0.30 2.71
CA GLY A 120 -0.51 -0.80 1.90
C GLY A 120 -0.72 -2.31 2.03
N GLY A 121 0.35 -3.08 2.25
CA GLY A 121 0.25 -4.49 2.60
C GLY A 121 -0.33 -4.71 4.00
N ASN A 122 -0.05 -3.82 4.96
CA ASN A 122 -0.68 -3.88 6.28
C ASN A 122 -2.20 -3.62 6.19
N VAL A 123 -2.60 -2.63 5.40
CA VAL A 123 -4.02 -2.36 5.11
C VAL A 123 -4.65 -3.55 4.37
N ALA A 124 -3.94 -4.16 3.42
CA ALA A 124 -4.41 -5.35 2.69
C ALA A 124 -4.67 -6.53 3.64
N GLY A 125 -3.74 -6.81 4.56
CA GLY A 125 -3.89 -7.86 5.57
C GLY A 125 -5.11 -7.63 6.45
N MET A 126 -5.27 -6.43 7.00
CA MET A 126 -6.42 -6.07 7.83
C MET A 126 -7.75 -6.15 7.06
N PHE A 127 -7.80 -5.62 5.83
CA PHE A 127 -9.01 -5.71 4.99
C PHE A 127 -9.39 -7.17 4.71
N SER A 128 -8.41 -7.99 4.35
CA SER A 128 -8.63 -9.41 4.01
C SER A 128 -9.07 -10.25 5.20
N ALA A 129 -8.71 -9.86 6.42
CA ALA A 129 -9.18 -10.50 7.64
C ALA A 129 -10.61 -10.10 7.99
N LEU A 130 -11.01 -8.85 7.71
CA LEU A 130 -12.34 -8.32 8.01
C LEU A 130 -13.40 -8.71 6.97
N TYR A 131 -13.00 -8.85 5.71
CA TYR A 131 -13.88 -9.18 4.58
C TYR A 131 -13.35 -10.39 3.79
N PRO A 132 -13.12 -11.56 4.44
CA PRO A 132 -12.50 -12.71 3.80
C PRO A 132 -13.30 -13.24 2.59
N GLU A 133 -14.61 -13.04 2.57
CA GLU A 133 -15.50 -13.40 1.47
C GLU A 133 -15.24 -12.60 0.18
N MET A 134 -14.66 -11.41 0.30
CA MET A 134 -14.39 -10.53 -0.83
C MET A 134 -13.03 -10.77 -1.47
N ILE A 135 -12.11 -11.48 -0.80
CA ILE A 135 -10.71 -11.56 -1.22
C ILE A 135 -10.39 -12.92 -1.82
N GLU A 136 -9.91 -12.90 -3.06
CA GLU A 136 -9.44 -14.08 -3.76
C GLU A 136 -7.99 -14.41 -3.43
N SER A 137 -7.13 -13.40 -3.50
CA SER A 137 -5.71 -13.54 -3.17
C SER A 137 -5.11 -12.22 -2.70
N VAL A 138 -4.03 -12.31 -1.92
CA VAL A 138 -3.27 -11.19 -1.39
C VAL A 138 -1.80 -11.37 -1.73
N VAL A 139 -1.20 -10.37 -2.35
CA VAL A 139 0.25 -10.26 -2.57
C VAL A 139 0.78 -9.18 -1.64
N LEU A 140 1.69 -9.56 -0.74
CA LEU A 140 2.34 -8.68 0.21
C LEU A 140 3.77 -8.43 -0.28
N LEU A 141 4.04 -7.18 -0.67
CA LEU A 141 5.34 -6.72 -1.13
C LEU A 141 6.11 -6.12 0.04
N ASP A 142 7.10 -6.89 0.48
CA ASP A 142 8.07 -6.55 1.51
C ASP A 142 7.44 -6.12 2.84
N THR A 143 6.48 -6.92 3.29
CA THR A 143 5.77 -6.78 4.56
C THR A 143 5.14 -8.11 4.96
N TYR A 144 4.90 -8.33 6.25
CA TYR A 144 4.12 -9.46 6.76
C TYR A 144 2.60 -9.19 6.72
N GLY A 145 2.19 -8.02 6.27
CA GLY A 145 0.78 -7.60 6.25
C GLY A 145 0.26 -7.12 7.61
N PHE A 146 1.14 -7.03 8.60
CA PHE A 146 0.86 -6.54 9.95
C PHE A 146 2.12 -5.90 10.55
N LEU A 147 1.93 -4.87 11.38
CA LEU A 147 3.01 -4.18 12.08
C LEU A 147 2.74 -4.19 13.60
N PRO A 148 3.09 -5.27 14.30
CA PRO A 148 2.90 -5.36 15.74
C PRO A 148 3.78 -4.35 16.49
N THR A 149 3.26 -3.85 17.61
CA THR A 149 3.96 -2.95 18.53
C THR A 149 4.12 -3.62 19.88
N ASP A 150 5.26 -3.40 20.53
CA ASP A 150 5.45 -3.77 21.94
C ASP A 150 4.44 -3.00 22.82
N VAL A 151 3.71 -3.75 23.64
CA VAL A 151 2.68 -3.21 24.55
C VAL A 151 3.23 -2.20 25.55
N THR A 152 4.51 -2.29 25.90
CA THR A 152 5.17 -1.37 26.84
C THR A 152 5.23 0.06 26.30
N HIS A 153 5.31 0.25 24.97
CA HIS A 153 5.34 1.55 24.31
C HIS A 153 3.97 2.05 23.85
N MET A 154 2.91 1.25 24.01
CA MET A 154 1.58 1.56 23.45
C MET A 154 1.02 2.91 23.94
N PHE A 155 0.96 3.12 25.27
CA PHE A 155 0.41 4.36 25.83
C PHE A 155 1.31 5.58 25.62
N GLU A 156 2.63 5.38 25.58
CA GLU A 156 3.59 6.43 25.25
C GLU A 156 3.37 6.92 23.82
N ASN A 157 3.29 5.98 22.87
CA ASN A 157 3.04 6.27 21.45
C ASN A 157 1.69 6.96 21.25
N MET A 158 0.63 6.47 21.91
CA MET A 158 -0.70 7.06 21.85
C MET A 158 -0.71 8.49 22.40
N ARG A 159 -0.14 8.72 23.59
CA ARG A 159 -0.02 10.06 24.18
C ARG A 159 0.75 10.99 23.25
N LYS A 160 1.88 10.54 22.72
CA LYS A 160 2.69 11.33 21.80
C LYS A 160 1.89 11.70 20.55
N GLY A 161 1.21 10.75 19.90
CA GLY A 161 0.42 11.01 18.70
C GLY A 161 -0.73 11.98 18.91
N ILE A 162 -1.44 11.88 20.05
CA ILE A 162 -2.49 12.83 20.41
C ILE A 162 -1.90 14.23 20.61
N ASN A 163 -0.81 14.35 21.38
CA ASN A 163 -0.18 15.64 21.63
C ASN A 163 0.39 16.26 20.36
N ASP A 164 1.04 15.46 19.51
CA ASP A 164 1.56 15.89 18.22
C ASP A 164 0.43 16.41 17.32
N GLN A 165 -0.73 15.74 17.29
CA GLN A 165 -1.89 16.18 16.53
C GLN A 165 -2.45 17.51 17.06
N VAL A 166 -2.63 17.65 18.37
CA VAL A 166 -3.11 18.89 18.99
C VAL A 166 -2.13 20.04 18.73
N GLN A 167 -0.82 19.80 18.88
CA GLN A 167 0.21 20.78 18.59
C GLN A 167 0.23 21.14 17.11
N TYR A 168 0.08 20.16 16.23
CA TYR A 168 -0.09 20.38 14.81
C TYR A 168 -1.28 21.33 14.65
N ASP A 169 -2.51 20.92 14.96
CA ASP A 169 -3.72 21.73 14.73
C ASP A 169 -3.64 23.17 15.28
N ASN A 170 -3.05 23.38 16.46
CA ASN A 170 -2.86 24.72 17.05
C ASN A 170 -1.92 25.64 16.26
N THR A 171 -1.00 25.09 15.47
CA THR A 171 -0.02 25.85 14.68
C THR A 171 -0.44 26.01 13.21
N ALA A 172 -1.68 25.65 12.85
CA ALA A 172 -2.15 25.67 11.46
C ALA A 172 -1.94 27.04 10.76
N ASN A 173 -2.24 28.14 11.45
CA ASN A 173 -2.12 29.50 10.91
C ASN A 173 -0.66 29.96 10.68
N GLU A 174 0.32 29.26 11.26
CA GLU A 174 1.74 29.64 11.17
C GLU A 174 2.47 28.91 10.03
N ARG A 175 1.86 27.89 9.44
CA ARG A 175 2.51 27.04 8.45
C ARG A 175 2.57 27.72 7.10
N LYS A 176 3.75 27.64 6.48
CA LYS A 176 3.98 28.08 5.11
C LYS A 176 4.31 26.87 4.24
N GLU A 177 3.67 26.80 3.07
CA GLU A 177 4.06 25.83 2.05
C GLU A 177 5.51 26.08 1.63
N ARG A 178 6.29 25.00 1.53
CA ARG A 178 7.67 25.06 1.07
C ARG A 178 7.69 24.76 -0.41
N VAL A 179 8.17 25.73 -1.19
CA VAL A 179 8.35 25.60 -2.64
C VAL A 179 9.76 25.12 -2.93
N TYR A 180 9.87 24.10 -3.77
CA TYR A 180 11.12 23.45 -4.16
C TYR A 180 11.30 23.53 -5.68
N THR A 181 12.55 23.51 -6.16
CA THR A 181 12.79 23.07 -7.54
C THR A 181 12.48 21.58 -7.65
N TYR A 182 12.21 21.09 -8.87
CA TYR A 182 11.98 19.66 -9.10
C TYR A 182 13.16 18.81 -8.60
N GLU A 183 14.39 19.19 -8.96
CA GLU A 183 15.62 18.54 -8.50
C GLU A 183 15.71 18.49 -6.97
N LYS A 184 15.37 19.58 -6.27
CA LYS A 184 15.40 19.59 -4.80
C LYS A 184 14.30 18.73 -4.19
N ALA A 185 13.13 18.65 -4.82
CA ALA A 185 12.08 17.73 -4.40
C ALA A 185 12.54 16.27 -4.56
N LYS A 186 13.21 15.95 -5.68
CA LYS A 186 13.78 14.63 -5.96
C LYS A 186 14.86 14.22 -4.98
N GLU A 187 15.80 15.12 -4.72
CA GLU A 187 16.84 14.92 -3.70
C GLU A 187 16.22 14.60 -2.34
N ARG A 188 15.23 15.39 -1.90
CA ARG A 188 14.52 15.16 -0.64
C ARG A 188 13.77 13.83 -0.59
N LEU A 189 13.19 13.39 -1.70
CA LEU A 189 12.52 12.09 -1.78
C LEU A 189 13.52 10.94 -1.61
N LYS A 190 14.70 11.05 -2.24
CA LYS A 190 15.78 10.05 -2.18
C LYS A 190 16.53 10.07 -0.84
N GLU A 191 16.66 11.23 -0.19
CA GLU A 191 17.17 11.33 1.19
C GLU A 191 16.31 10.51 2.16
N ALA A 192 14.98 10.54 1.98
CA ALA A 192 14.04 9.76 2.78
C ALA A 192 13.99 8.28 2.38
N ASN A 193 14.41 7.94 1.16
CA ASN A 193 14.38 6.58 0.60
C ASN A 193 15.72 6.27 -0.11
N PRO A 194 16.79 5.93 0.64
CA PRO A 194 18.15 5.84 0.08
C PRO A 194 18.33 4.83 -1.05
N PHE A 195 17.47 3.81 -1.13
CA PHE A 195 17.52 2.77 -2.18
C PHE A 195 16.70 3.13 -3.43
N LEU A 196 15.97 4.24 -3.43
CA LEU A 196 15.13 4.63 -4.57
C LEU A 196 16.01 5.04 -5.76
N LEU A 197 15.83 4.36 -6.89
CA LEU A 197 16.51 4.72 -8.13
C LEU A 197 16.07 6.09 -8.63
N ASP A 198 16.91 6.72 -9.45
CA ASP A 198 16.63 8.06 -9.97
C ASP A 198 15.35 8.11 -10.82
N THR A 199 15.16 7.11 -11.67
CA THR A 199 13.95 6.92 -12.49
C THR A 199 12.72 6.61 -11.65
N SER A 200 12.88 5.80 -10.60
CA SER A 200 11.81 5.49 -9.64
C SER A 200 11.36 6.73 -8.88
N ALA A 201 12.29 7.59 -8.49
CA ALA A 201 11.98 8.87 -7.84
C ALA A 201 11.18 9.80 -8.76
N ASP A 202 11.47 9.83 -10.07
CA ASP A 202 10.66 10.61 -11.01
C ASP A 202 9.22 10.10 -11.09
N LEU A 203 9.02 8.78 -11.24
CA LEU A 203 7.69 8.17 -11.29
C LEU A 203 6.86 8.48 -10.04
N MET A 204 7.51 8.54 -8.88
CA MET A 204 6.87 8.92 -7.62
C MET A 204 6.54 10.41 -7.58
N LEU A 205 7.44 11.28 -8.05
CA LEU A 205 7.24 12.72 -8.06
C LEU A 205 6.10 13.17 -8.98
N GLU A 206 5.84 12.46 -10.08
CA GLU A 206 4.70 12.75 -10.98
C GLU A 206 3.37 12.91 -10.24
N ARG A 207 3.21 12.25 -9.08
CA ARG A 207 2.01 12.35 -8.24
C ARG A 207 2.28 12.87 -6.82
N ALA A 208 3.52 13.05 -6.42
CA ALA A 208 3.87 13.52 -5.07
C ALA A 208 4.06 15.04 -4.99
N VAL A 209 4.10 15.75 -6.12
CA VAL A 209 4.19 17.22 -6.15
C VAL A 209 3.14 17.85 -7.07
N ARG A 210 2.79 19.10 -6.76
CA ARG A 210 2.02 19.97 -7.66
C ARG A 210 2.84 21.19 -8.02
N GLU A 211 2.69 21.66 -9.26
CA GLU A 211 3.33 22.88 -9.73
C GLU A 211 2.67 24.11 -9.11
N VAL A 212 3.49 25.09 -8.74
CA VAL A 212 3.10 26.40 -8.21
C VAL A 212 4.01 27.49 -8.80
N PRO A 213 3.64 28.78 -8.71
CA PRO A 213 4.58 29.84 -9.07
C PRO A 213 5.92 29.70 -8.33
N GLY A 214 7.00 29.55 -9.10
CA GLY A 214 8.36 29.39 -8.56
C GLY A 214 8.83 27.96 -8.30
N GLY A 215 8.01 26.93 -8.53
CA GLY A 215 8.47 25.54 -8.43
C GLY A 215 7.37 24.54 -8.08
N PHE A 216 7.65 23.67 -7.12
CA PHE A 216 6.82 22.53 -6.75
C PHE A 216 6.60 22.46 -5.24
N VAL A 217 5.40 22.04 -4.84
CA VAL A 217 5.06 21.74 -3.45
C VAL A 217 4.66 20.29 -3.35
N PHE A 218 5.11 19.58 -2.30
CA PHE A 218 4.65 18.22 -2.04
C PHE A 218 3.14 18.20 -1.76
N THR A 219 2.42 17.28 -2.39
CA THR A 219 0.97 17.13 -2.22
C THR A 219 0.60 16.39 -0.95
N ARG A 220 1.54 15.66 -0.33
CA ARG A 220 1.26 14.87 0.87
C ARG A 220 0.87 15.74 2.06
N ASP A 221 -0.08 15.24 2.84
CA ASP A 221 -0.44 15.83 4.13
C ASP A 221 0.67 15.54 5.15
N LEU A 222 1.17 16.55 5.86
CA LEU A 222 2.23 16.35 6.85
C LEU A 222 1.75 15.51 8.05
N ARG A 223 0.44 15.43 8.30
CA ARG A 223 -0.14 14.65 9.41
C ARG A 223 0.09 13.15 9.29
N ILE A 224 0.35 12.64 8.08
CA ILE A 224 0.68 11.23 7.88
C ILE A 224 1.98 10.83 8.62
N ASN A 225 2.81 11.80 9.00
CA ASN A 225 4.05 11.58 9.74
C ASN A 225 3.87 11.66 11.26
N LEU A 226 2.68 12.00 11.75
CA LEU A 226 2.42 12.02 13.19
C LEU A 226 2.36 10.59 13.73
N LYS A 227 2.67 10.43 15.01
CA LYS A 227 2.72 9.11 15.63
C LYS A 227 1.33 8.46 15.58
N ASN A 228 1.26 7.24 15.06
CA ASN A 228 0.04 6.47 15.04
C ASN A 228 -0.47 6.23 16.48
N ILE A 229 -1.75 6.52 16.71
CA ILE A 229 -2.38 6.46 18.04
C ILE A 229 -3.03 5.09 18.33
N ILE A 230 -3.16 4.22 17.32
CA ILE A 230 -3.72 2.87 17.48
C ILE A 230 -2.62 1.84 17.25
N SER A 231 -2.19 1.17 18.32
CA SER A 231 -1.25 0.05 18.23
C SER A 231 -2.00 -1.28 18.22
N THR A 232 -1.36 -2.30 17.65
CA THR A 232 -1.80 -3.69 17.71
C THR A 232 -0.63 -4.52 18.22
N ASN A 233 -0.85 -5.37 19.22
CA ASN A 233 0.21 -6.24 19.73
C ASN A 233 0.36 -7.51 18.87
N LEU A 234 1.39 -8.31 19.13
CA LEU A 234 1.65 -9.52 18.36
C LEU A 234 0.48 -10.51 18.39
N ASP A 235 -0.10 -10.80 19.57
CA ASP A 235 -1.21 -11.75 19.71
C ASP A 235 -2.44 -11.34 18.90
N GLN A 236 -2.77 -10.04 18.90
CA GLN A 236 -3.84 -9.49 18.08
C GLN A 236 -3.52 -9.63 16.59
N CYS A 237 -2.29 -9.35 16.16
CA CYS A 237 -1.88 -9.59 14.77
C CYS A 237 -2.04 -11.07 14.37
N LEU A 238 -1.52 -11.99 15.18
CA LEU A 238 -1.61 -13.44 14.94
C LEU A 238 -3.07 -13.93 14.89
N HIS A 239 -3.94 -13.36 15.73
CA HIS A 239 -5.37 -13.64 15.69
C HIS A 239 -6.01 -13.14 14.40
N VAL A 240 -5.76 -11.89 14.00
CA VAL A 240 -6.30 -11.30 12.78
C VAL A 240 -5.81 -12.06 11.54
N MET A 241 -4.54 -12.47 11.49
CA MET A 241 -3.99 -13.32 10.44
C MET A 241 -4.78 -14.62 10.27
N SER A 242 -5.21 -15.26 11.37
CA SER A 242 -6.00 -16.50 11.33
C SER A 242 -7.38 -16.36 10.65
N GLN A 243 -7.89 -15.12 10.54
CA GLN A 243 -9.16 -14.84 9.88
C GLN A 243 -9.03 -14.76 8.35
N ILE A 244 -7.81 -14.55 7.82
CA ILE A 244 -7.58 -14.46 6.38
C ILE A 244 -7.78 -15.84 5.75
N LYS A 245 -8.69 -15.92 4.77
CA LYS A 245 -9.03 -17.14 4.02
C LYS A 245 -8.50 -17.14 2.58
N ALA A 246 -8.06 -15.98 2.10
CA ALA A 246 -7.49 -15.84 0.77
C ALA A 246 -6.14 -16.55 0.64
N ARG A 247 -5.74 -16.85 -0.60
CA ARG A 247 -4.36 -17.27 -0.88
C ARG A 247 -3.42 -16.09 -0.62
N VAL A 248 -2.29 -16.33 0.02
CA VAL A 248 -1.32 -15.26 0.33
C VAL A 248 0.05 -15.56 -0.28
N LEU A 249 0.62 -14.57 -0.95
CA LEU A 249 2.01 -14.52 -1.40
C LEU A 249 2.74 -13.43 -0.62
N LEU A 250 3.85 -13.78 0.03
CA LEU A 250 4.78 -12.86 0.66
C LEU A 250 6.06 -12.81 -0.16
N LEU A 251 6.42 -11.62 -0.62
CA LEU A 251 7.68 -11.33 -1.29
C LEU A 251 8.54 -10.48 -0.36
N LEU A 252 9.60 -11.06 0.21
CA LEU A 252 10.47 -10.38 1.17
C LEU A 252 11.81 -10.06 0.52
N ALA A 253 12.22 -8.79 0.58
CA ALA A 253 13.48 -8.34 0.00
C ALA A 253 14.61 -8.47 1.03
N THR A 254 15.77 -9.00 0.61
CA THR A 254 16.91 -9.22 1.53
C THR A 254 17.48 -7.94 2.14
N ASP A 255 17.35 -6.82 1.44
CA ASP A 255 17.71 -5.47 1.90
C ASP A 255 16.47 -4.59 2.08
N GLY A 256 15.34 -5.22 2.44
CA GLY A 256 14.02 -4.63 2.52
C GLY A 256 13.66 -3.94 3.85
N LEU A 257 12.35 -3.93 4.14
CA LEU A 257 11.68 -3.23 5.22
C LEU A 257 12.36 -3.50 6.55
N TYR A 258 12.72 -4.75 6.82
CA TYR A 258 13.23 -5.17 8.12
C TYR A 258 14.71 -4.86 8.35
N LYS A 259 15.41 -4.29 7.36
CA LYS A 259 16.67 -3.58 7.57
C LYS A 259 16.48 -2.10 7.88
N ILE A 260 15.33 -1.53 7.51
CA ILE A 260 14.99 -0.11 7.70
C ILE A 260 14.17 0.09 8.99
N PHE A 261 13.31 -0.87 9.32
CA PHE A 261 12.43 -0.90 10.47
C PHE A 261 12.71 -2.15 11.31
N THR A 262 13.12 -1.94 12.55
CA THR A 262 13.32 -3.01 13.51
C THR A 262 12.01 -3.36 14.19
N LEU A 263 11.52 -4.58 13.97
CA LEU A 263 10.47 -5.16 14.80
C LEU A 263 11.04 -5.56 16.16
N PRO A 264 10.23 -5.63 17.23
CA PRO A 264 10.66 -6.24 18.48
C PRO A 264 11.19 -7.66 18.25
N ASP A 265 12.17 -8.06 19.06
CA ASP A 265 12.86 -9.34 18.91
C ASP A 265 11.88 -10.52 18.82
N GLY A 266 12.07 -11.37 17.81
CA GLY A 266 11.25 -12.56 17.56
C GLY A 266 9.88 -12.29 16.90
N TYR A 267 9.41 -11.03 16.80
CA TYR A 267 8.08 -10.75 16.23
C TYR A 267 8.02 -11.09 14.74
N GLY A 268 9.08 -10.79 13.97
CA GLY A 268 9.17 -11.14 12.56
C GLY A 268 9.12 -12.66 12.34
N ASP A 269 9.79 -13.43 13.20
CA ASP A 269 9.82 -14.90 13.12
C ASP A 269 8.45 -15.51 13.41
N GLU A 270 7.74 -15.02 14.43
CA GLU A 270 6.39 -15.49 14.74
C GLU A 270 5.38 -15.14 13.63
N LEU A 271 5.47 -13.96 13.02
CA LEU A 271 4.64 -13.60 11.86
C LEU A 271 4.93 -14.52 10.66
N LYS A 272 6.21 -14.76 10.34
CA LYS A 272 6.61 -15.64 9.24
C LYS A 272 6.18 -17.09 9.49
N LYS A 273 6.33 -17.56 10.72
CA LYS A 273 5.86 -18.89 11.16
C LYS A 273 4.35 -19.02 10.99
N LYS A 274 3.58 -18.02 11.43
CA LYS A 274 2.12 -18.03 11.27
C LYS A 274 1.68 -18.14 9.81
N TRP A 275 2.35 -17.42 8.91
CA TRP A 275 2.10 -17.53 7.47
C TRP A 275 2.46 -18.91 6.91
N THR A 276 3.56 -19.49 7.37
CA THR A 276 3.96 -20.86 7.00
C THR A 276 2.89 -21.88 7.43
N GLU A 277 2.37 -21.77 8.65
CA GLU A 277 1.28 -22.63 9.16
C GLU A 277 -0.02 -22.49 8.35
N GLN A 278 -0.27 -21.31 7.76
CA GLN A 278 -1.43 -21.04 6.90
C GLN A 278 -1.19 -21.37 5.42
N ASN A 279 -0.08 -22.06 5.09
CA ASN A 279 0.30 -22.43 3.72
C ASN A 279 0.42 -21.23 2.77
N ALA A 280 0.86 -20.06 3.28
CA ALA A 280 1.21 -18.94 2.41
C ALA A 280 2.43 -19.29 1.55
N THR A 281 2.48 -18.74 0.33
CA THR A 281 3.68 -18.79 -0.49
C THR A 281 4.64 -17.70 -0.02
N ILE A 282 5.82 -18.06 0.47
CA ILE A 282 6.81 -17.10 0.95
C ILE A 282 8.04 -17.19 0.06
N VAL A 283 8.44 -16.07 -0.53
CA VAL A 283 9.57 -15.99 -1.45
C VAL A 283 10.49 -14.86 -0.99
N GLU A 284 11.74 -15.20 -0.72
CA GLU A 284 12.78 -14.22 -0.42
C GLU A 284 13.58 -13.92 -1.69
N LEU A 285 13.79 -12.64 -1.98
CA LEU A 285 14.44 -12.16 -3.18
C LEU A 285 15.51 -11.14 -2.84
N LYS A 286 16.60 -11.15 -3.61
CA LYS A 286 17.61 -10.09 -3.51
C LYS A 286 17.02 -8.78 -4.04
N GLY A 287 17.03 -7.73 -3.21
CA GLY A 287 16.55 -6.40 -3.58
C GLY A 287 16.30 -5.53 -2.36
N ASP A 288 15.80 -4.32 -2.62
CA ASP A 288 15.47 -3.32 -1.60
C ASP A 288 13.97 -3.26 -1.26
N HIS A 289 13.60 -2.35 -0.35
CA HIS A 289 12.21 -2.20 0.10
C HIS A 289 11.22 -1.86 -1.01
N HIS A 290 11.68 -1.17 -2.04
CA HIS A 290 10.93 -0.79 -3.24
C HIS A 290 11.30 -1.70 -4.43
N ILE A 291 11.66 -2.98 -4.19
CA ILE A 291 12.00 -3.96 -5.25
C ILE A 291 10.97 -3.98 -6.39
N HIS A 292 9.68 -3.87 -6.07
CA HIS A 292 8.60 -3.85 -7.06
C HIS A 292 8.62 -2.62 -7.97
N LEU A 293 9.22 -1.51 -7.51
CA LEU A 293 9.37 -0.27 -8.26
C LEU A 293 10.73 -0.24 -8.98
N ASN A 294 11.81 -0.57 -8.27
CA ASN A 294 13.20 -0.51 -8.75
C ASN A 294 13.60 -1.66 -9.68
N ASN A 295 13.13 -2.88 -9.38
CA ASN A 295 13.47 -4.13 -10.06
C ASN A 295 12.22 -5.00 -10.27
N PRO A 296 11.19 -4.48 -10.96
CA PRO A 296 9.89 -5.15 -11.10
C PRO A 296 10.01 -6.54 -11.74
N GLU A 297 11.00 -6.77 -12.62
CA GLU A 297 11.28 -8.05 -13.27
C GLU A 297 11.56 -9.19 -12.29
N MET A 298 12.11 -8.88 -11.11
CA MET A 298 12.43 -9.86 -10.07
C MET A 298 11.18 -10.42 -9.38
N VAL A 299 10.08 -9.67 -9.39
CA VAL A 299 8.83 -10.04 -8.72
C VAL A 299 7.70 -10.35 -9.70
N ALA A 300 7.72 -9.80 -10.92
CA ALA A 300 6.60 -9.87 -11.85
C ALA A 300 6.22 -11.30 -12.25
N SER A 301 7.20 -12.18 -12.50
CA SER A 301 6.94 -13.59 -12.84
C SER A 301 6.29 -14.34 -11.67
N VAL A 302 6.84 -14.18 -10.47
CA VAL A 302 6.32 -14.82 -9.24
C VAL A 302 4.89 -14.37 -8.95
N ILE A 303 4.61 -13.07 -9.08
CA ILE A 303 3.27 -12.51 -8.90
C ILE A 303 2.32 -13.06 -9.97
N THR A 304 2.75 -13.08 -11.23
CA THR A 304 1.94 -13.59 -12.36
C THR A 304 1.54 -15.04 -12.15
N GLU A 305 2.51 -15.91 -11.85
CA GLU A 305 2.26 -17.32 -11.57
C GLU A 305 1.30 -17.50 -10.40
N PHE A 306 1.50 -16.76 -9.31
CA PHE A 306 0.64 -16.84 -8.14
C PHE A 306 -0.80 -16.37 -8.42
N LEU A 307 -0.97 -15.28 -9.18
CA LEU A 307 -2.26 -14.73 -9.54
C LEU A 307 -3.03 -15.66 -10.50
N GLN A 308 -2.34 -16.28 -11.45
CA GLN A 308 -2.95 -17.17 -12.45
C GLN A 308 -3.29 -18.57 -11.92
N ARG A 309 -2.66 -19.03 -10.82
CA ARG A 309 -3.01 -20.32 -10.19
C ARG A 309 -4.49 -20.39 -9.84
N ASP A 310 -5.11 -21.49 -10.26
CA ASP A 310 -6.52 -21.75 -10.00
C ASP A 310 -6.79 -22.04 -8.52
N SER A 311 -7.94 -21.60 -8.03
CA SER A 311 -8.32 -21.78 -6.62
C SER A 311 -8.53 -23.26 -6.26
N SER A 312 -8.76 -24.12 -7.26
CA SER A 312 -9.03 -25.56 -7.11
C SER A 312 -7.78 -26.43 -6.94
N GLU A 313 -6.58 -25.86 -7.10
CA GLU A 313 -5.31 -26.60 -7.00
C GLU A 313 -4.70 -26.54 -5.58
N GLN A 314 -5.41 -25.99 -4.58
CA GLN A 314 -4.94 -26.08 -3.20
C GLN A 314 -5.00 -27.53 -2.70
N PRO A 315 -3.93 -28.05 -2.08
CA PRO A 315 -4.02 -29.34 -1.40
C PRO A 315 -5.10 -29.24 -0.30
N PRO A 316 -5.95 -30.26 -0.12
CA PRO A 316 -7.04 -30.21 0.84
C PRO A 316 -6.49 -29.93 2.24
N SER A 317 -7.10 -28.97 2.95
CA SER A 317 -6.81 -28.70 4.34
C SER A 317 -7.04 -29.95 5.17
N GLN A 318 -6.00 -30.44 5.85
CA GLN A 318 -6.13 -31.50 6.85
C GLN A 318 -6.83 -30.95 8.11
N SER A 319 -8.14 -30.80 8.05
CA SER A 319 -8.97 -30.56 9.23
C SER A 319 -10.35 -31.19 9.04
N GLY A 320 -10.33 -32.51 8.88
CA GLY A 320 -11.51 -33.37 8.87
C GLY A 320 -11.25 -34.65 9.65
N ILE A 321 -10.78 -34.54 10.91
CA ILE A 321 -10.85 -35.67 11.84
C ILE A 321 -12.10 -35.45 12.69
N ASN A 322 -13.16 -36.16 12.28
CA ASN A 322 -14.33 -36.45 13.09
C ASN A 322 -13.89 -36.97 14.46
N GLN A 323 -14.11 -36.20 15.52
CA GLN A 323 -14.23 -36.75 16.86
C GLN A 323 -15.71 -37.02 17.13
N THR A 324 -16.09 -38.28 16.99
CA THR A 324 -17.33 -38.84 17.56
C THR A 324 -17.37 -38.58 19.07
N PRO A 325 -18.54 -38.22 19.64
CA PRO A 325 -18.69 -38.13 21.08
C PRO A 325 -18.81 -39.53 21.67
N LYS A 326 -18.00 -39.84 22.68
CA LYS A 326 -18.31 -40.94 23.61
C LYS A 326 -18.87 -40.34 24.89
N LEU A 327 -20.03 -40.88 25.26
CA LEU A 327 -20.75 -40.77 26.53
C LEU A 327 -19.84 -41.03 27.74
#